data_AF-A0A6G1YYC3-F1
#
_entry.id   AF-A0A6G1YYC3-F1
#
_cell.length_a   1.000
_cell.length_b   1.000
_cell.length_c   1.000
_cell.angle_alpha   90.00
_cell.angle_beta   90.00
_cell.angle_gamma   90.00
#
_symmetry.space_group_name_H-M   'P 1'
#
loop_
_entity.id
_entity.type
_entity.pdbx_description
1 polymer ?
#
loop_
_entity_poly.entity_id
_entity_poly.type
_entity_poly.pdbx_seq_one_letter_code
_entity_poly.pdbx_strand_id
1 'polypeptide(L)'
;PLGNAVDEDIFKMTPQRRRELGVKQLPASLREAYEALESDRAFLKPIFGDDAIDSIIEHEVKEHNEVAVRPHPHEFSMYADV
;
A
#
# COMPACT_ATOMS: atom_id res chain seq x y z
N PRO A 1 -14.46 -16.28 0.65
CA PRO A 1 -15.67 -15.95 -0.15
C PRO A 1 -15.45 -14.62 -0.89
N LEU A 2 -15.74 -14.56 -2.19
CA LEU A 2 -15.86 -13.26 -2.86
C LEU A 2 -16.98 -12.47 -2.14
N GLY A 3 -16.70 -11.23 -1.75
CA GLY A 3 -17.66 -10.38 -1.04
C GLY A 3 -18.89 -10.02 -1.88
N ASN A 4 -19.85 -9.33 -1.28
CA ASN A 4 -21.01 -8.80 -2.00
C ASN A 4 -20.60 -7.61 -2.89
N ALA A 5 -21.29 -7.45 -4.02
CA ALA A 5 -21.13 -6.26 -4.87
C ALA A 5 -21.52 -4.98 -4.11
N VAL A 6 -20.85 -3.88 -4.43
CA VAL A 6 -21.13 -2.56 -3.85
C VAL A 6 -21.75 -1.69 -4.94
N ASP A 7 -23.07 -1.51 -4.87
CA ASP A 7 -23.86 -0.74 -5.86
C ASP A 7 -23.99 0.75 -5.49
N GLU A 8 -22.93 1.34 -4.94
CA GLU A 8 -22.86 2.72 -4.46
C GLU A 8 -21.51 3.35 -4.87
N ASP A 9 -21.46 4.68 -5.02
CA ASP A 9 -20.22 5.39 -5.34
C ASP A 9 -19.24 5.40 -4.14
N ILE A 10 -18.22 4.55 -4.21
CA ILE A 10 -17.22 4.34 -3.15
C ILE A 10 -16.49 5.64 -2.78
N PHE A 11 -16.31 6.58 -3.72
CA PHE A 11 -15.62 7.84 -3.47
C PHE A 11 -16.44 8.80 -2.60
N LYS A 12 -17.77 8.67 -2.60
CA LYS A 12 -18.69 9.49 -1.80
C LYS A 12 -19.01 8.87 -0.44
N MET A 13 -18.56 7.65 -0.19
CA MET A 13 -18.85 6.96 1.07
C MET A 13 -18.04 7.51 2.24
N THR A 14 -18.73 7.64 3.37
CA THR A 14 -18.06 7.85 4.66
C THR A 14 -17.18 6.63 5.00
N PRO A 15 -16.12 6.80 5.81
CA PRO A 15 -15.33 5.67 6.30
C PRO A 15 -16.16 4.62 7.04
N GLN A 16 -17.23 5.04 7.73
CA GLN A 16 -18.14 4.14 8.43
C GLN A 16 -18.95 3.27 7.47
N ARG A 17 -19.53 3.86 6.42
CA ARG A 17 -20.27 3.10 5.40
C ARG A 17 -19.41 2.07 4.68
N ARG A 18 -18.16 2.42 4.35
CA ARG A 18 -17.19 1.48 3.77
C ARG A 18 -16.92 0.28 4.66
N ARG A 19 -16.79 0.49 5.98
CA ARG A 19 -16.61 -0.59 6.96
C ARG A 19 -17.85 -1.48 7.07
N GLU A 20 -19.05 -0.90 7.10
CA GLU A 20 -20.31 -1.66 7.12
C GLU A 20 -20.45 -2.59 5.92
N LEU A 21 -20.01 -2.14 4.75
CA LEU A 21 -20.04 -2.90 3.50
C LEU A 21 -18.82 -3.84 3.33
N GLY A 22 -17.91 -3.89 4.30
CA GLY A 22 -16.71 -4.73 4.23
C GLY A 22 -15.72 -4.33 3.14
N VAL A 23 -15.76 -3.08 2.67
CA VAL A 23 -14.84 -2.55 1.66
C VAL A 23 -13.48 -2.31 2.31
N LYS A 24 -12.51 -3.17 1.99
CA LYS A 24 -11.11 -2.99 2.40
C LYS A 24 -10.45 -1.91 1.55
N GLN A 25 -9.43 -1.26 2.11
CA GLN A 25 -8.61 -0.30 1.40
C GLN A 25 -7.35 -0.98 0.85
N LEU A 26 -6.86 -0.46 -0.27
CA LEU A 26 -5.55 -0.81 -0.80
C LEU A 26 -4.44 -0.19 0.08
N PRO A 27 -3.22 -0.74 0.06
CA PRO A 27 -2.05 -0.10 0.64
C PRO A 27 -1.92 1.36 0.19
N ALA A 28 -1.68 2.27 1.13
CA ALA A 28 -1.58 3.71 0.85
C ALA A 28 -0.17 4.14 0.41
N SER A 29 0.82 3.23 0.53
CA SER A 29 2.20 3.49 0.16
C SER A 29 2.87 2.23 -0.39
N LEU A 30 3.99 2.42 -1.10
CA LEU A 30 4.83 1.31 -1.54
C LEU A 30 5.29 0.44 -0.35
N ARG A 31 5.58 1.08 0.79
CA ARG A 31 5.92 0.39 2.04
C ARG A 31 4.85 -0.57 2.50
N GLU A 32 3.62 -0.08 2.62
CA GLU A 32 2.51 -0.95 3.02
C GLU A 32 2.27 -2.08 2.02
N ALA A 33 2.54 -1.86 0.73
CA ALA A 33 2.38 -2.88 -0.30
C ALA A 33 3.43 -3.99 -0.18
N TYR A 34 4.72 -3.66 -0.04
CA TYR A 34 5.75 -4.69 0.12
C TYR A 34 5.67 -5.39 1.49
N GLU A 35 5.26 -4.69 2.56
CA GLU A 35 5.03 -5.30 3.88
C GLU A 35 3.86 -6.28 3.83
N ALA A 36 2.78 -5.93 3.12
CA ALA A 36 1.65 -6.84 2.90
C ALA A 36 2.07 -8.08 2.09
N LEU A 37 2.86 -7.89 1.02
CA LEU A 37 3.42 -9.00 0.24
C LEU A 37 4.31 -9.91 1.08
N GLU A 38 5.22 -9.32 1.88
CA GLU A 38 6.10 -10.07 2.77
C GLU A 38 5.32 -10.93 3.77
N SER A 39 4.23 -10.38 4.31
CA SER A 39 3.38 -11.04 5.32
C SER A 39 2.52 -12.19 4.79
N ASP A 40 2.20 -12.22 3.48
CA ASP A 40 1.31 -13.22 2.88
C ASP A 40 1.71 -13.59 1.44
N ARG A 41 2.90 -14.14 1.26
CA ARG A 41 3.43 -14.59 -0.06
C ARG A 41 3.38 -16.10 -0.30
N ALA A 42 2.81 -16.86 0.62
CA ALA A 42 2.78 -18.33 0.52
C ALA A 42 2.06 -18.82 -0.75
N PHE A 43 1.06 -18.07 -1.22
CA PHE A 43 0.31 -18.40 -2.44
C PHE A 43 1.14 -18.27 -3.73
N LEU A 44 2.27 -17.55 -3.69
CA LEU A 44 3.17 -17.35 -4.84
C LEU A 44 4.25 -18.44 -4.95
N LYS A 45 4.59 -19.12 -3.85
CA LYS A 45 5.67 -20.12 -3.76
C LYS A 45 5.60 -21.27 -4.79
N PRO A 46 4.42 -21.72 -5.29
CA PRO A 46 4.39 -22.74 -6.33
C PRO A 46 4.93 -22.29 -7.70
N ILE A 47 5.08 -20.98 -7.91
CA ILE A 47 5.46 -20.37 -9.20
C ILE A 47 6.75 -19.56 -9.06
N PHE A 48 6.90 -18.85 -7.95
CA PHE A 48 8.04 -17.99 -7.66
C PHE A 48 8.88 -18.58 -6.52
N GLY A 49 10.20 -18.62 -6.71
CA GLY A 49 11.13 -18.92 -5.62
C GLY A 49 11.16 -17.78 -4.60
N ASP A 50 11.56 -18.10 -3.37
CA ASP A 50 11.68 -17.10 -2.30
C ASP A 50 12.71 -16.02 -2.65
N ASP A 51 13.78 -16.38 -3.35
CA ASP A 51 14.83 -15.48 -3.85
C ASP A 51 14.31 -14.40 -4.80
N ALA A 52 13.39 -14.76 -5.70
CA ALA A 52 12.76 -13.80 -6.61
C ALA A 52 11.90 -12.79 -5.85
N ILE A 53 11.12 -13.25 -4.87
CA ILE A 53 10.23 -12.38 -4.08
C ILE A 53 11.06 -11.49 -3.14
N ASP A 54 12.10 -12.04 -2.51
CA ASP A 54 13.03 -11.29 -1.65
C ASP A 54 13.73 -10.19 -2.43
N SER A 55 14.21 -10.48 -3.65
CA SER A 55 14.86 -9.48 -4.50
C SER A 55 13.91 -8.34 -4.91
N ILE A 56 12.63 -8.63 -5.14
CA ILE A 56 11.62 -7.61 -5.40
C ILE A 56 11.44 -6.73 -4.15
N ILE A 57 11.19 -7.34 -2.99
CA ILE A 57 10.97 -6.60 -1.73
C ILE A 57 12.18 -5.70 -1.42
N GLU A 58 13.42 -6.20 -1.57
CA GLU A 58 14.63 -5.41 -1.36
C GLU A 58 14.69 -4.18 -2.29
N HIS A 59 14.33 -4.36 -3.57
CA HIS A 59 14.29 -3.28 -4.54
C HIS A 59 13.26 -2.21 -4.16
N GLU A 60 12.04 -2.63 -3.81
CA GLU A 60 10.95 -1.72 -3.43
C GLU A 60 11.22 -0.98 -2.12
N VAL A 61 11.87 -1.64 -1.15
CA VAL A 61 12.34 -0.99 0.09
C VAL A 61 13.32 0.13 -0.23
N LYS A 62 14.27 -0.13 -1.13
CA LYS A 62 15.24 0.89 -1.56
C LYS A 62 14.54 2.06 -2.26
N GLU A 63 13.63 1.79 -3.20
CA GLU A 63 12.88 2.82 -3.91
C GLU A 63 12.04 3.69 -2.96
N HIS A 64 11.32 3.05 -2.03
CA HIS A 64 10.55 3.76 -1.02
C HIS A 64 11.42 4.69 -0.18
N ASN A 65 12.54 4.18 0.33
CA ASN A 65 13.46 4.95 1.16
C ASN A 65 14.07 6.12 0.40
N GLU A 66 14.43 5.92 -0.87
CA GLU A 66 14.97 6.99 -1.70
C GLU A 66 13.99 8.18 -1.80
N VAL A 67 12.69 7.92 -1.98
CA VAL A 67 11.68 8.99 -2.02
C VAL A 67 11.45 9.57 -0.61
N ALA A 68 11.28 8.72 0.40
CA ALA A 68 10.87 9.12 1.74
C ALA A 68 11.89 10.02 2.47
N VAL A 69 13.18 9.90 2.18
CA VAL A 69 14.22 10.74 2.81
C VAL A 69 14.36 12.13 2.19
N ARG A 70 13.75 12.36 1.02
CA ARG A 70 13.88 13.63 0.29
C ARG A 70 12.74 14.56 0.69
N PRO A 71 13.02 15.80 1.11
CA PRO A 71 11.96 16.75 1.42
C PRO A 71 11.17 17.08 0.15
N HIS A 72 9.85 16.97 0.24
CA HIS A 72 8.95 17.33 -0.84
C HIS A 72 8.81 18.87 -0.91
N PRO A 73 8.73 19.50 -2.10
CA PRO A 73 8.60 20.96 -2.22
C PRO A 73 7.46 21.57 -1.39
N HIS A 74 6.37 20.83 -1.21
CA HIS A 74 5.25 21.25 -0.37
C HIS A 74 5.64 21.42 1.11
N GLU A 75 6.58 20.63 1.63
CA GLU A 75 7.05 20.74 3.00
C GLU A 75 7.78 22.05 3.27
N PHE A 76 8.48 22.61 2.27
CA PHE A 76 9.06 23.95 2.38
C PHE A 76 7.97 25.01 2.57
N SER A 77 6.86 24.93 1.84
CA SER A 77 5.74 25.87 2.04
C SER A 77 5.07 25.75 3.41
N MET A 78 5.19 24.60 4.08
CA MET A 78 4.61 24.37 5.40
C MET A 78 5.53 24.81 6.54
N TYR A 79 6.86 24.73 6.36
CA TYR A 79 7.82 24.81 7.48
C TYR A 79 8.97 25.80 7.28
N ALA A 80 9.19 26.39 6.11
CA ALA A 80 10.38 27.21 5.85
C ALA A 80 10.38 28.60 6.52
N ASP A 81 9.21 29.15 6.88
CA ASP A 81 9.05 30.47 7.49
C ASP A 81 8.81 30.41 9.02
N VAL A 82 9.06 29.25 9.64
CA VAL A 82 8.92 29.03 11.10
C VAL A 82 10.19 29.41 11.84
#